data_AF-A0A841T6K4-F1
#
_entry.id   AF-A0A841T6K4-F1
#
_cell.length_a   1.000
_cell.length_b   1.000
_cell.length_c   1.000
_cell.angle_alpha   90.00
_cell.angle_beta   90.00
_cell.angle_gamma   90.00
#
_symmetry.space_group_name_H-M   'P 1'
#
loop_
_entity.id
_entity.type
_entity.pdbx_description
1 polymer ?
#
loop_
_entity_poly.entity_id
_entity_poly.type
_entity_poly.pdbx_seq_one_letter_code
_entity_poly.pdbx_strand_id
1 'polypeptide(L)' 'MNPIDERKKMIGRMAKEAGILEDPQWLERLDEPVPLWVVLDMLLKWLDRMEPRDGPYD' A
#
# COMPACT_ATOMS: atom_id res chain seq x y z
N MET A 1 2.52 1.06 26.29
CA MET A 1 1.99 0.95 24.92
C MET A 1 1.75 -0.52 24.62
N ASN A 2 0.66 -0.85 23.92
CA ASN A 2 0.34 -2.22 23.55
C ASN A 2 1.26 -2.66 22.40
N PRO A 3 2.00 -3.77 22.52
CA PRO A 3 2.95 -4.23 21.49
C PRO A 3 2.30 -4.50 20.12
N ILE A 4 0.98 -4.79 20.09
CA ILE A 4 0.24 -4.97 18.85
C ILE A 4 0.10 -3.66 18.07
N ASP A 5 -0.09 -2.53 18.77
CA ASP A 5 -0.30 -1.22 18.15
C ASP A 5 1.00 -0.68 17.53
N GLU A 6 2.14 -0.96 18.17
CA GLU A 6 3.46 -0.65 17.62
C GLU A 6 3.74 -1.45 16.34
N ARG A 7 3.40 -2.74 16.34
CA ARG A 7 3.57 -3.60 15.16
C ARG A 7 2.70 -3.14 13.99
N LYS A 8 1.44 -2.78 14.25
CA LYS A 8 0.54 -2.21 13.23
C LYS A 8 1.11 -0.93 12.63
N LYS A 9 1.56 0.01 13.48
CA LYS A 9 2.18 1.27 13.03
C LYS A 9 3.45 1.05 12.22
N MET A 10 4.28 0.07 12.59
CA MET A 10 5.47 -0.30 11.83
C MET A 10 5.11 -0.81 10.44
N ILE A 11 4.13 -1.72 10.34
CA ILE A 11 3.62 -2.23 9.06
C ILE A 11 3.06 -1.10 8.19
N GLY A 12 2.28 -0.19 8.78
CA GLY A 12 1.74 0.97 8.07
C GLY A 12 2.84 1.87 7.48
N ARG A 13 3.92 2.12 8.24
CA ARG A 13 5.08 2.89 7.75
C ARG A 13 5.78 2.19 6.58
N MET A 14 6.01 0.88 6.69
CA MET A 14 6.60 0.09 5.61
C MET A 14 5.74 0.12 4.35
N ALA A 15 4.41 0.05 4.49
CA ALA A 15 3.48 0.14 3.37
C ALA A 15 3.53 1.52 2.69
N LYS A 16 3.69 2.59 3.48
CA LYS A 16 3.89 3.94 2.95
C LYS A 16 5.21 4.07 2.17
N GLU A 17 6.30 3.55 2.73
CA GLU A 17 7.63 3.56 2.08
C GLU A 17 7.64 2.73 0.79
N ALA A 18 6.89 1.63 0.74
CA ALA A 18 6.71 0.81 -0.46
C ALA A 18 5.81 1.45 -1.55
N GLY A 19 5.27 2.64 -1.28
CA GLY A 19 4.30 3.31 -2.15
C GLY A 19 2.99 2.54 -2.31
N ILE A 20 2.68 1.63 -1.37
CA ILE A 20 1.39 0.93 -1.31
C ILE A 20 0.37 1.86 -0.65
N LEU A 21 0.82 2.66 0.30
CA LEU A 21 -0.01 3.54 1.12
C LEU A 21 0.36 5.00 0.89
N GLU A 22 -0.37 5.67 -0.01
CA GLU A 22 -0.03 7.02 -0.47
C GLU A 22 -0.49 8.12 0.48
N ASP A 23 -1.65 7.93 1.12
CA ASP A 23 -2.21 8.92 2.04
C ASP A 23 -1.72 8.68 3.48
N PRO A 24 -1.03 9.66 4.11
CA PRO A 24 -0.59 9.57 5.50
C PRO A 24 -1.72 9.36 6.51
N GLN A 25 -2.96 9.77 6.19
CA GLN A 25 -4.10 9.68 7.10
C GLN A 25 -4.46 8.23 7.47
N TRP A 26 -4.16 7.27 6.61
CA TRP A 26 -4.36 5.85 6.89
C TRP A 26 -3.47 5.31 8.01
N LEU A 27 -2.32 5.95 8.29
CA LEU A 27 -1.46 5.56 9.41
C LEU A 27 -2.15 5.78 10.77
N GLU A 28 -3.15 6.66 10.81
CA GLU A 28 -3.93 6.97 12.00
C GLU A 28 -5.18 6.09 12.11
N ARG A 29 -5.56 5.37 11.04
CA ARG A 29 -6.80 4.59 10.91
C ARG A 29 -6.56 3.14 10.47
N LEU A 30 -5.46 2.54 10.95
CA LEU A 30 -5.05 1.17 10.57
C LEU A 30 -6.02 0.07 11.02
N ASP A 31 -6.89 0.36 11.99
CA ASP A 31 -7.89 -0.58 12.51
C ASP A 31 -9.21 -0.54 11.75
N GLU A 32 -9.35 0.40 10.81
CA GLU A 32 -10.56 0.57 10.03
C GLU A 32 -10.49 -0.19 8.70
N PRO A 33 -11.63 -0.73 8.23
CA PRO A 33 -11.66 -1.36 6.92
C PRO A 33 -11.34 -0.33 5.83
N VAL A 34 -10.35 -0.64 5.02
CA VAL A 34 -9.99 0.18 3.85
C VAL A 34 -11.12 0.13 2.82
N PRO A 35 -11.47 1.26 2.18
CA PRO A 35 -12.42 1.28 1.10
C PRO A 35 -11.97 0.39 -0.07
N LEU A 36 -12.94 -0.26 -0.73
CA LEU A 36 -12.67 -1.14 -1.87
C LEU A 36 -11.84 -0.46 -2.97
N TRP A 37 -12.11 0.81 -3.26
CA TRP A 37 -11.39 1.55 -4.30
C TRP A 37 -9.88 1.70 -4.01
N VAL A 38 -9.48 1.76 -2.73
CA VAL A 38 -8.06 1.81 -2.33
C VAL A 38 -7.37 0.49 -2.67
N VAL A 39 -8.05 -0.63 -2.41
CA VAL A 39 -7.53 -1.96 -2.74
C VAL A 39 -7.41 -2.14 -4.26
N LEU A 40 -8.39 -1.65 -5.03
CA LEU A 40 -8.36 -1.67 -6.49
C LEU A 40 -7.20 -0.82 -7.05
N ASP A 41 -6.99 0.38 -6.50
CA ASP A 41 -5.88 1.25 -6.89
C ASP A 41 -4.51 0.61 -6.60
N MET A 42 -4.35 -0.03 -5.44
CA MET A 42 -3.13 -0.82 -5.12
C MET A 42 -2.92 -1.96 -6.13
N LEU A 43 -3.98 -2.65 -6.54
CA LEU A 43 -3.91 -3.74 -7.52
C LEU A 43 -3.50 -3.24 -8.91
N LEU A 44 -4.04 -2.11 -9.36
CA LEU A 44 -3.67 -1.47 -10.63
C LEU A 44 -2.19 -1.07 -10.64
N LYS A 45 -1.72 -0.39 -9.58
CA LYS A 45 -0.31 -0.03 -9.43
C LYS A 45 0.61 -1.24 -9.39
N TRP A 46 0.14 -2.35 -8.83
CA TRP A 46 0.88 -3.60 -8.85
C TRP A 46 0.95 -4.21 -10.25
N LEU A 47 -0.16 -4.17 -11.01
CA LEU A 47 -0.19 -4.60 -12.41
C LEU A 47 0.77 -3.77 -13.27
N ASP A 48 0.78 -2.44 -13.10
CA ASP A 48 1.70 -1.53 -13.80
C ASP A 48 3.17 -1.81 -13.49
N ARG A 49 3.48 -2.28 -12.27
CA ARG A 49 4.84 -2.69 -11.87
C ARG A 49 5.24 -4.06 -12.41
N MET A 50 4.27 -4.94 -12.64
CA MET A 50 4.47 -6.30 -13.14
C MET A 50 4.55 -6.34 -14.66
N GLU A 51 3.99 -5.37 -15.37
CA GLU A 51 4.10 -5.27 -16.81
C GLU A 51 5.57 -4.99 -17.19
N PRO A 52 6.27 -5.92 -17.87
CA PRO A 52 7.63 -5.68 -18.31
C PRO A 52 7.63 -4.53 -19.31
N ARG A 53 8.42 -3.49 -19.04
CA ARG A 53 8.63 -2.34 -19.95
C ARG A 53 9.31 -2.71 -21.28
N ASP A 54 9.73 -3.96 -21.44
CA ASP A 54 10.45 -4.45 -22.61
C ASP A 54 9.53 -5.33 -23.47
N GLY A 55 8.61 -4.69 -24.18
CA GLY A 55 8.06 -5.29 -25.40
C GLY A 55 9.06 -5.06 -26.55
N PRO A 56 9.50 -6.10 -27.28
CA PRO A 56 10.24 -5.91 -28.52
C PRO A 56 9.25 -5.46 -29.59
N TYR A 57 8.95 -4.17 -29.60
CA TYR A 57 8.47 -3.50 -30.80
C TYR A 57 9.62 -2.62 -31.32
N ASP A 58 10.75 -3.27 -31.61
CA ASP A 58 11.80 -2.80 -32.51
C ASP A 58 12.31 -4.01 -33.30
#